data_AF-A0A2M8Z154-F1
#
_entry.id   AF-A0A2M8Z154-F1
#
_cell.length_a   1.000
_cell.length_b   1.000
_cell.length_c   1.000
_cell.angle_alpha   90.00
_cell.angle_beta   90.00
_cell.angle_gamma   90.00
#
_symmetry.space_group_name_H-M   'P 1'
#
loop_
_entity.id
_entity.type
_entity.pdbx_description
1 polymer ?
#
loop_
_entity_poly.entity_id
_entity_poly.type
_entity_poly.pdbx_seq_one_letter_code
_entity_poly.pdbx_strand_id
1 'polypeptide(L)'
;MLDEQFVRNRITELRLKKNISEYQMSLDLGKNKSYIQGISSGRSMPSMKQFFEICDYLEITPIEFFKTERKDQPLLREAAALMRNLSKEDLEAVFPILLRLKANADNQKQAEP
;
A
#
# COMPACT_ATOMS: atom_id res chain seq x y z
N MET A 1 -10.01 0.44 0.46
CA MET A 1 -9.82 -1.03 0.54
C MET A 1 -8.74 -1.41 -0.46
N LEU A 2 -8.15 -2.61 -0.40
CA LEU A 2 -7.31 -3.08 -1.53
C LEU A 2 -8.27 -3.57 -2.61
N ASP A 3 -8.46 -2.77 -3.66
CA ASP A 3 -9.39 -3.01 -4.77
C ASP A 3 -8.70 -2.73 -6.12
N GLU A 4 -9.43 -2.85 -7.22
CA GLU A 4 -8.89 -2.60 -8.57
C GLU A 4 -8.32 -1.17 -8.72
N GLN A 5 -8.97 -0.18 -8.07
CA GLN A 5 -8.51 1.20 -8.05
C GLN A 5 -7.15 1.33 -7.37
N PHE A 6 -6.95 0.62 -6.26
CA PHE A 6 -5.67 0.56 -5.58
C PHE A 6 -4.57 0.04 -6.52
N VAL A 7 -4.80 -1.08 -7.21
CA VAL A 7 -3.78 -1.71 -8.07
C VAL A 7 -3.36 -0.77 -9.20
N ARG A 8 -4.32 -0.16 -9.91
CA ARG A 8 -4.00 0.78 -11.01
C ARG A 8 -3.26 2.03 -10.53
N ASN A 9 -3.65 2.57 -9.38
CA ASN A 9 -2.98 3.73 -8.78
C ASN A 9 -1.57 3.39 -8.34
N ARG A 10 -1.39 2.22 -7.72
CA ARG A 10 -0.10 1.78 -7.20
C ARG A 10 0.89 1.50 -8.32
N ILE A 11 0.47 0.86 -9.41
CA ILE A 11 1.30 0.69 -10.62
C ILE A 11 1.73 2.06 -11.17
N THR A 12 0.79 3.01 -11.22
CA THR A 12 1.07 4.39 -11.69
C THR A 12 2.05 5.13 -10.80
N GLU A 13 1.88 5.05 -9.48
CA GLU A 13 2.79 5.67 -8.51
C GLU A 13 4.20 5.10 -8.65
N LEU A 14 4.34 3.78 -8.67
CA LEU A 14 5.63 3.09 -8.68
C LEU A 14 6.40 3.34 -10.00
N ARG A 15 5.72 3.28 -11.16
CA ARG A 15 6.38 3.59 -12.43
C ARG A 15 6.86 5.04 -12.49
N LEU A 16 6.09 5.99 -11.95
CA LEU A 16 6.45 7.41 -11.94
C LEU A 16 7.61 7.69 -11.00
N LYS A 17 7.69 7.01 -9.85
CA LYS A 17 8.86 7.07 -8.96
C LYS A 17 10.16 6.65 -9.64
N LYS A 18 10.08 5.74 -10.61
CA LYS A 18 11.21 5.33 -11.46
C LYS A 18 11.35 6.14 -12.76
N ASN A 19 10.53 7.17 -12.96
CA ASN A 19 10.48 7.99 -14.18
C ASN A 19 10.17 7.20 -15.46
N ILE A 20 9.27 6.21 -15.38
CA ILE A 20 8.91 5.30 -16.48
C ILE A 20 7.51 5.65 -17.02
N SER A 21 7.41 5.82 -18.34
CA SER A 21 6.14 6.02 -19.03
C SER A 21 5.36 4.71 -19.20
N GLU A 22 4.04 4.77 -19.36
CA GLU A 22 3.20 3.59 -19.61
C GLU A 22 3.60 2.86 -20.88
N TYR A 23 3.97 3.63 -21.91
CA TYR A 23 4.44 3.12 -23.18
C TYR A 23 5.74 2.32 -23.01
N GLN A 24 6.74 2.92 -22.36
CA GLN A 24 8.03 2.29 -22.11
C GLN A 24 7.88 1.00 -21.31
N MET A 25 7.16 1.06 -20.18
CA MET A 25 6.91 -0.11 -19.35
C MET A 25 6.19 -1.24 -20.09
N SER A 26 5.26 -0.90 -20.99
CA SER A 26 4.56 -1.91 -21.79
C SER A 26 5.51 -2.63 -22.74
N LEU A 27 6.44 -1.90 -23.37
CA LEU A 27 7.44 -2.48 -24.27
C LEU A 27 8.45 -3.35 -23.53
N ASP A 28 8.94 -2.88 -22.38
CA ASP A 28 9.95 -3.60 -21.60
C ASP A 28 9.40 -4.92 -21.01
N LEU A 29 8.10 -4.97 -20.72
CA LEU A 29 7.39 -6.19 -20.33
C LEU A 29 7.06 -7.13 -21.51
N GLY A 30 7.51 -6.78 -22.72
CA GLY A 30 7.23 -7.54 -23.95
C GLY A 30 5.74 -7.57 -24.33
N LYS A 31 4.97 -6.54 -23.93
CA LYS A 31 3.53 -6.43 -24.20
C LYS A 31 3.26 -5.42 -25.32
N ASN A 32 2.00 -5.37 -25.77
CA ASN A 32 1.56 -4.34 -26.69
C ASN A 32 1.65 -2.94 -26.04
N LYS A 33 1.85 -1.91 -26.86
CA LYS A 33 2.04 -0.51 -26.43
C LYS A 33 0.98 0.08 -25.50
N SER A 34 -0.22 -0.51 -25.48
CA SER A 34 -1.38 -0.04 -24.70
C SER A 34 -1.59 -0.83 -23.41
N TYR A 35 -0.73 -1.80 -23.09
CA TYR A 35 -0.94 -2.73 -21.99
C TYR A 35 -1.02 -2.03 -20.62
N ILE A 36 0.03 -1.30 -20.23
CA ILE A 36 0.04 -0.58 -18.95
C ILE A 36 -1.00 0.54 -18.94
N GLN A 37 -1.21 1.20 -20.08
CA GLN A 37 -2.27 2.21 -20.21
C GLN A 37 -3.66 1.60 -19.96
N GLY A 38 -3.93 0.39 -20.45
CA GLY A 38 -5.18 -0.32 -20.21
C GLY A 38 -5.40 -0.63 -18.73
N ILE A 39 -4.32 -0.94 -18.00
CA ILE A 39 -4.37 -1.15 -16.55
C ILE A 39 -4.57 0.16 -15.80
N SER A 40 -3.76 1.18 -16.08
CA SER A 40 -3.82 2.48 -15.40
C SER A 40 -5.16 3.18 -15.61
N SER A 41 -5.76 3.06 -16.81
CA SER A 41 -7.09 3.58 -17.12
C SER A 41 -8.24 2.72 -16.59
N GLY A 42 -7.97 1.54 -16.04
CA GLY A 42 -8.99 0.63 -15.54
C GLY A 42 -9.79 -0.13 -16.60
N ARG A 43 -9.31 -0.19 -17.85
CA ARG A 43 -9.95 -1.00 -18.90
C ARG A 43 -9.66 -2.49 -18.73
N SER A 44 -8.59 -2.83 -18.01
CA SER A 44 -8.18 -4.21 -17.78
C SER A 44 -7.46 -4.33 -16.43
N MET A 45 -7.48 -5.53 -15.85
CA MET A 45 -6.63 -5.88 -14.71
C MET A 45 -5.53 -6.85 -15.14
N PRO A 46 -4.31 -6.74 -14.59
CA PRO A 46 -3.29 -7.75 -14.82
C PRO A 46 -3.76 -9.08 -14.22
N SER A 47 -3.47 -10.18 -14.90
CA SER A 47 -3.55 -11.51 -14.27
C SER A 47 -2.50 -11.64 -13.16
N MET A 48 -2.62 -12.63 -12.28
CA MET A 48 -1.61 -12.83 -11.22
C MET A 48 -0.20 -13.07 -11.78
N LYS A 49 -0.06 -13.78 -12.89
CA LYS A 49 1.24 -13.95 -13.57
C LYS A 49 1.81 -12.60 -14.01
N GLN A 50 0.98 -11.79 -14.67
CA GLN A 50 1.39 -10.47 -15.13
C GLN A 50 1.69 -9.51 -13.97
N PHE A 51 0.98 -9.65 -12.85
CA PHE A 51 1.26 -8.89 -11.64
C PHE A 51 2.66 -9.19 -11.09
N PHE A 52 3.10 -10.46 -11.09
CA PHE A 52 4.47 -10.81 -10.72
C PHE A 52 5.49 -10.23 -11.71
N GLU A 53 5.24 -10.32 -13.02
CA GLU A 53 6.09 -9.68 -14.05
C GLU A 53 6.23 -8.16 -13.82
N ILE A 54 5.14 -7.49 -13.43
CA ILE A 54 5.13 -6.06 -13.08
C ILE A 54 5.95 -5.79 -11.82
N CYS A 55 5.82 -6.63 -10.78
CA CYS A 55 6.60 -6.50 -9.55
C CYS A 55 8.10 -6.66 -9.81
N ASP A 56 8.48 -7.68 -10.58
CA ASP A 56 9.86 -7.95 -10.95
C ASP A 56 10.47 -6.78 -11.73
N TYR A 57 9.73 -6.25 -12.73
CA TYR A 57 10.14 -5.08 -13.50
C TYR A 57 10.33 -3.83 -12.63
N LEU A 58 9.44 -3.63 -11.65
CA LEU A 58 9.53 -2.51 -10.71
C LEU A 58 10.56 -2.75 -9.60
N GLU A 59 11.22 -3.91 -9.57
CA GLU A 59 12.20 -4.35 -8.56
C GLU A 59 11.64 -4.28 -7.13
N ILE A 60 10.40 -4.73 -6.96
CA ILE A 60 9.73 -4.80 -5.66
C ILE A 60 9.08 -6.17 -5.46
N THR A 61 8.90 -6.55 -4.20
CA THR A 61 8.11 -7.73 -3.85
C THR A 61 6.61 -7.42 -3.88
N PRO A 62 5.74 -8.43 -4.05
CA PRO A 62 4.29 -8.27 -3.87
C PRO A 62 3.90 -7.65 -2.52
N ILE A 63 4.65 -7.97 -1.46
CA ILE A 63 4.42 -7.40 -0.12
C ILE A 63 4.66 -5.90 -0.14
N GLU A 64 5.73 -5.43 -0.79
CA GLU A 64 6.04 -3.99 -0.92
C GLU A 64 5.07 -3.26 -1.87
N PHE A 65 4.56 -3.96 -2.88
CA PHE A 65 3.50 -3.42 -3.73
C PHE A 65 2.27 -3.05 -2.89
N PHE A 66 1.80 -3.94 -2.01
CA PHE A 66 0.61 -3.71 -1.18
C PHE A 66 0.88 -2.91 0.10
N LYS A 67 2.15 -2.76 0.50
CA LYS A 67 2.55 -1.82 1.55
C LYS A 67 2.50 -0.40 1.01
N THR A 68 1.34 0.22 1.06
CA THR A 68 1.28 1.69 1.03
C THR A 68 1.73 2.20 2.38
N GLU A 69 2.71 3.10 2.35
CA GLU A 69 3.15 3.83 3.53
C GLU A 69 1.97 4.63 4.10
N ARG A 70 1.10 4.01 4.91
CA ARG A 70 0.55 4.75 6.04
C ARG A 70 1.78 5.09 6.86
N LYS A 71 2.29 6.33 6.68
CA LYS A 71 3.44 6.93 7.36
C LYS A 71 4.05 5.90 8.30
N ASP A 72 5.02 5.14 7.80
CA ASP A 72 5.65 4.06 8.53
C ASP A 72 6.44 4.75 9.65
N GLN A 73 5.74 5.19 10.70
CA GLN A 73 6.32 5.89 11.83
C GLN A 73 7.17 4.82 12.50
N PRO A 74 8.49 4.98 12.60
CA PRO A 74 9.35 3.99 13.24
C PRO A 74 8.81 3.60 14.62
N LEU A 75 8.26 4.58 15.34
CA LEU A 75 7.57 4.41 16.61
C LEU A 75 6.35 3.48 16.55
N LEU A 76 5.52 3.54 15.51
CA LEU A 76 4.36 2.64 15.35
C LEU A 76 4.81 1.20 15.12
N ARG A 77 5.88 1.00 14.33
CA ARG A 77 6.45 -0.34 14.09
C ARG A 77 7.03 -0.92 15.38
N GLU A 78 7.73 -0.10 16.15
CA GLU A 78 8.31 -0.49 17.44
C GLU A 78 7.22 -0.80 18.47
N ALA A 79 6.21 0.07 18.61
CA ALA A 79 5.06 -0.16 19.47
C ALA A 79 4.31 -1.45 19.09
N ALA A 80 4.10 -1.70 17.79
CA ALA A 80 3.49 -2.94 17.32
C ALA A 80 4.34 -4.17 17.63
N ALA A 81 5.67 -4.08 17.54
CA ALA A 81 6.57 -5.17 17.91
C ALA A 81 6.52 -5.47 19.41
N LEU A 82 6.52 -4.45 20.26
CA LEU A 82 6.35 -4.60 21.71
C LEU A 82 5.02 -5.26 22.06
N MET A 83 3.92 -4.78 21.47
CA MET A 83 2.58 -5.33 21.73
C MET A 83 2.42 -6.80 21.31
N ARG A 84 3.12 -7.25 20.26
CA ARG A 84 3.10 -8.67 19.84
C ARG A 84 3.72 -9.62 20.87
N ASN A 85 4.57 -9.11 21.75
CA ASN A 85 5.28 -9.91 22.75
C ASN A 85 4.60 -9.86 24.12
N LEU A 86 3.50 -9.11 24.28
CA LEU A 86 2.75 -9.04 25.53
C LEU A 86 1.95 -10.32 25.76
N SER A 87 1.73 -10.67 27.03
CA SER A 87 0.74 -11.70 27.37
C SER A 87 -0.67 -11.19 27.05
N LYS A 88 -1.64 -12.10 27.07
CA LYS A 88 -3.04 -11.74 26.87
C LYS A 88 -3.51 -10.75 27.94
N GLU A 89 -3.13 -10.99 29.19
CA GLU A 89 -3.51 -10.16 30.35
C GLU A 89 -2.94 -8.73 30.21
N ASP A 90 -1.68 -8.61 29.82
CA ASP A 90 -1.04 -7.30 29.60
C ASP A 90 -1.65 -6.57 28.40
N LEU A 91 -1.98 -7.29 27.33
CA LEU A 91 -2.64 -6.70 26.17
C LEU A 91 -4.06 -6.20 26.51
N GLU A 92 -4.80 -6.96 27.32
CA GLU A 92 -6.11 -6.57 27.85
C GLU A 92 -6.02 -5.32 28.74
N ALA A 93 -4.94 -5.16 29.51
CA ALA A 93 -4.71 -3.96 30.31
C ALA A 93 -4.39 -2.71 29.47
N VAL A 94 -3.66 -2.87 28.36
CA VAL A 94 -3.26 -1.76 27.48
C VAL A 94 -4.39 -1.32 26.53
N PHE A 95 -5.25 -2.25 26.12
CA PHE A 95 -6.29 -2.00 25.12
C PHE A 95 -7.26 -0.84 25.47
N PRO A 96 -7.79 -0.71 26.71
CA PRO A 96 -8.64 0.42 27.08
C PRO A 96 -7.95 1.79 26.95
N ILE A 97 -6.64 1.84 27.20
CA ILE A 97 -5.86 3.09 27.06
C ILE A 97 -5.80 3.49 25.59
N LEU A 98 -5.54 2.54 24.69
CA LEU A 98 -5.51 2.77 23.24
C LEU A 98 -6.87 3.25 22.73
N LEU A 99 -7.97 2.65 23.20
CA LEU A 99 -9.33 3.10 22.86
C LEU A 99 -9.60 4.54 23.27
N ARG A 100 -9.21 4.91 24.51
CA ARG A 100 -9.35 6.28 25.01
C ARG A 100 -8.55 7.28 24.17
N LEU A 101 -7.30 6.95 23.83
CA LEU A 101 -6.43 7.83 23.02
C LEU A 101 -6.99 8.03 21.60
N LYS A 102 -7.56 6.98 21.00
CA LYS A 102 -8.20 7.06 19.69
C LYS A 102 -9.41 8.02 19.71
N ALA A 103 -10.29 7.88 20.69
CA ALA A 103 -11.48 8.73 20.81
C ALA A 103 -11.11 10.22 20.94
N ASN A 104 -10.05 10.53 21.70
CA ASN A 104 -9.58 11.92 21.84
C ASN A 104 -9.02 12.50 20.54
N ALA A 105 -8.30 11.68 19.74
CA ALA A 105 -7.77 12.12 18.46
C ALA A 105 -8.86 12.36 17.40
N ASP A 106 -9.95 11.59 17.43
CA ASP A 106 -11.09 11.77 16.52
C ASP A 106 -11.92 13.01 16.89
N ASN A 107 -12.06 13.31 18.18
CA ASN A 107 -12.72 14.54 18.66
C ASN A 107 -11.95 15.82 18.29
N GLN A 108 -10.61 15.76 18.27
CA GLN A 108 -9.77 16.91 17.87
C GLN A 108 -9.86 17.22 16.38
N LYS A 109 -10.06 16.22 15.51
CA LYS A 109 -10.19 16.41 14.05
C LYS A 109 -11.54 16.98 13.62
N GLN A 110 -12.58 16.90 14.45
CA GLN A 110 -13.89 17.48 14.18
C GLN A 110 -14.02 18.94 14.64
N ALA A 111 -13.00 19.46 15.35
CA ALA A 111 -12.98 20.82 15.89
C ALA A 111 -12.16 21.82 15.05
N GLU A 112 -11.55 21.38 13.93
CA GLU A 112 -10.89 22.27 12.97
C GLU A 112 -11.88 22.58 11.81
N PRO A 113 -12.09 23.87 11.48
CA PRO A 113 -13.06 24.32 10.47
C PRO A 113 -12.66 24.02 9.02
#